data_AF-A0A3M1T768-F1
#
_entry.id   AF-A0A3M1T768-F1
#
_cell.length_a   1.000
_cell.length_b   1.000
_cell.length_c   1.000
_cell.angle_alpha   90.00
_cell.angle_beta   90.00
_cell.angle_gamma   90.00
#
_symmetry.space_group_name_H-M   'P 1'
#
loop_
_entity.id
_entity.type
_entity.pdbx_description
1 polymer ?
#
loop_
_entity_poly.entity_id
_entity_poly.type
_entity_poly.pdbx_seq_one_letter_code
_entity_poly.pdbx_strand_id
1 'polypeptide(L)'
;MGFTLTITQGPGAGQTLRFEQPTVTFGRTADNDVVLYDPNVSRRHFEIAQEDGGWVVRDLGSSNGTRLNGAPVTAHPLSAGDRIEAGEAVFVFTPEEGAPKTAPAASAVPARRRAPGKAASVPTRGAHAPPSGPPAAKGAGRKSKVPAKPPSAASALAKPADPFAGLSARERFKRRKAARTPMGRAKLWYGGLPRQKRMLVNAGAAAIAILLLAVIGKAAVGGGGGGLIRRDYSDTVWELAPDSPVSETTFGYNVPFPHEQAYKRVTVKFRYGDGRATLSYDIGWIDNPDEVEIRLNDEFVLGYAPMAIESWLEAQQVQLPYDKLIQNAENTITFENVKNARQDRGESWAIKNIRVREEVIPAPNPALAKERFELAEKRWSERKISPQNLHDACRYFKDARNYLERLPMKPPLYEEAEARIRECEHELEQTWQTMVFSVQKAARFHDYEKAKGILEQMLKYFPDERDPRHGYIKEYLDKLQ
;
A
#
# COMPACT_ATOMS: atom_id res chain seq x y z
N MET A 1 -38.13 -20.61 -2.42
CA MET A 1 -38.10 -20.87 -3.88
C MET A 1 -36.84 -20.20 -4.39
N GLY A 2 -36.17 -20.74 -5.41
CA GLY A 2 -34.97 -20.12 -5.98
C GLY A 2 -35.28 -19.34 -7.25
N PHE A 3 -34.30 -18.60 -7.75
CA PHE A 3 -34.32 -18.04 -9.10
C PHE A 3 -32.93 -18.07 -9.72
N THR A 4 -32.89 -17.92 -11.04
CA THR A 4 -31.66 -17.76 -11.81
C THR A 4 -31.68 -16.46 -12.59
N LEU A 5 -30.51 -15.84 -12.71
CA LEU A 5 -30.25 -14.70 -13.59
C LEU A 5 -29.20 -15.07 -14.62
N THR A 6 -29.50 -14.90 -15.89
CA THR A 6 -28.52 -15.01 -16.96
C THR A 6 -28.09 -13.62 -17.40
N ILE A 7 -26.79 -13.34 -17.33
CA ILE A 7 -26.22 -12.07 -17.77
C ILE A 7 -26.10 -12.12 -19.30
N THR A 8 -26.84 -11.26 -19.99
CA THR A 8 -26.86 -11.21 -21.47
C THR A 8 -26.00 -10.10 -22.05
N GLN A 9 -25.72 -9.05 -21.28
CA GLN A 9 -24.83 -7.93 -21.64
C GLN A 9 -24.09 -7.43 -20.40
N GLY A 10 -22.97 -6.73 -20.61
CA GLY A 10 -22.12 -6.17 -19.56
C GLY A 10 -21.07 -7.15 -19.00
N PRO A 11 -20.32 -6.74 -17.96
CA PRO A 11 -19.34 -7.60 -17.28
C PRO A 11 -19.99 -8.90 -16.78
N GLY A 12 -19.43 -10.04 -17.19
CA GLY A 12 -19.97 -11.36 -16.85
C GLY A 12 -21.02 -11.90 -17.83
N ALA A 13 -21.21 -11.28 -19.00
CA ALA A 13 -22.08 -11.82 -20.06
C ALA A 13 -21.80 -13.31 -20.35
N GLY A 14 -22.87 -14.09 -20.45
CA GLY A 14 -22.85 -15.55 -20.60
C GLY A 14 -22.86 -16.33 -19.28
N GLN A 15 -22.70 -15.67 -18.13
CA GLN A 15 -22.82 -16.33 -16.82
C GLN A 15 -24.29 -16.47 -16.38
N THR A 16 -24.58 -17.56 -15.69
CA THR A 16 -25.85 -17.79 -15.00
C THR A 16 -25.61 -17.88 -13.50
N LEU A 17 -26.29 -17.03 -12.75
CA LEU A 17 -26.21 -16.94 -11.29
C LEU A 17 -27.48 -17.55 -10.69
N ARG A 18 -27.33 -18.41 -9.68
CA ARG A 18 -28.46 -19.06 -8.98
C ARG A 18 -28.52 -18.58 -7.54
N PHE A 19 -29.73 -18.26 -7.07
CA PHE A 19 -29.97 -17.76 -5.72
C PHE A 19 -31.12 -18.50 -5.05
N GLU A 20 -30.97 -18.81 -3.76
CA GLU A 20 -31.98 -19.48 -2.93
C GLU A 20 -32.45 -18.62 -1.74
N GLN A 21 -31.81 -17.47 -1.52
CA GLN A 21 -32.10 -16.54 -0.43
C GLN A 21 -33.29 -15.62 -0.74
N PRO A 22 -34.07 -15.20 0.27
CA PRO A 22 -35.32 -14.45 0.07
C PRO A 22 -35.11 -13.01 -0.42
N THR A 23 -33.90 -12.48 -0.32
CA THR A 23 -33.53 -11.16 -0.83
C THR A 23 -32.10 -11.23 -1.36
N VAL A 24 -31.91 -10.73 -2.57
CA VAL A 24 -30.59 -10.62 -3.21
C VAL A 24 -30.38 -9.17 -3.61
N THR A 25 -29.29 -8.60 -3.14
CA THR A 25 -28.91 -7.20 -3.38
C THR A 25 -27.89 -7.10 -4.51
N PHE A 26 -28.04 -6.05 -5.32
CA PHE A 26 -27.20 -5.78 -6.48
C PHE A 26 -26.67 -4.35 -6.39
N GLY A 27 -25.38 -4.18 -6.63
CA GLY A 27 -24.75 -2.86 -6.59
C GLY A 27 -23.25 -2.94 -6.80
N ARG A 28 -22.56 -1.79 -6.89
CA ARG A 28 -21.12 -1.79 -7.24
C ARG A 28 -20.17 -2.09 -6.08
N THR A 29 -20.64 -2.06 -4.84
CA THR A 29 -19.80 -2.26 -3.66
C THR A 29 -19.91 -3.68 -3.11
N ALA A 30 -18.86 -4.12 -2.42
CA ALA A 30 -18.71 -5.49 -1.92
C ALA A 30 -19.68 -5.88 -0.77
N ASP A 31 -20.53 -4.96 -0.34
CA ASP A 31 -21.62 -5.18 0.63
C ASP A 31 -22.89 -5.77 -0.01
N ASN A 32 -22.94 -5.90 -1.34
CA ASN A 32 -24.04 -6.55 -2.05
C ASN A 32 -23.75 -8.03 -2.30
N ASP A 33 -24.81 -8.83 -2.41
CA ASP A 33 -24.73 -10.24 -2.79
C ASP A 33 -24.16 -10.41 -4.20
N VAL A 34 -24.52 -9.49 -5.12
CA VAL A 34 -24.01 -9.44 -6.48
C VAL A 34 -23.35 -8.10 -6.74
N VAL A 35 -22.03 -8.14 -6.89
CA VAL A 35 -21.20 -6.97 -7.15
C VAL A 35 -21.13 -6.70 -8.66
N LEU A 36 -21.62 -5.56 -9.09
CA LEU A 36 -21.57 -5.10 -10.48
C LEU A 36 -20.46 -4.05 -10.62
N TYR A 37 -19.32 -4.44 -11.21
CA TYR A 37 -18.17 -3.56 -11.42
C TYR A 37 -18.42 -2.56 -12.55
N ASP A 38 -19.32 -1.60 -12.30
CA ASP A 38 -19.75 -0.61 -13.27
C ASP A 38 -19.93 0.76 -12.58
N PRO A 39 -19.28 1.83 -13.07
CA PRO A 39 -19.42 3.18 -12.51
C PRO A 39 -20.85 3.74 -12.60
N ASN A 40 -21.67 3.26 -13.52
CA ASN A 40 -23.08 3.65 -13.69
C ASN A 40 -24.02 2.92 -12.73
N VAL A 41 -23.52 1.97 -11.94
CA VAL A 41 -24.29 1.25 -10.93
C VAL A 41 -24.03 1.86 -9.54
N SER A 42 -25.09 2.29 -8.83
CA SER A 42 -25.02 2.74 -7.44
C SER A 42 -24.52 1.66 -6.46
N ARG A 43 -24.04 2.10 -5.29
CA ARG A 43 -23.49 1.23 -4.24
C ARG A 43 -24.46 0.12 -3.86
N ARG A 44 -25.70 0.45 -3.52
CA ARG A 44 -26.84 -0.47 -3.49
C ARG A 44 -27.81 0.03 -4.54
N HIS A 45 -27.96 -0.72 -5.62
CA HIS A 45 -28.67 -0.26 -6.82
C HIS A 45 -30.10 -0.76 -6.82
N PHE A 46 -30.26 -2.08 -6.78
CA PHE A 46 -31.55 -2.72 -6.74
C PHE A 46 -31.48 -4.00 -5.90
N GLU A 47 -32.64 -4.51 -5.54
CA GLU A 47 -32.78 -5.83 -4.94
C GLU A 47 -33.84 -6.64 -5.67
N ILE A 48 -33.71 -7.95 -5.59
CA ILE A 48 -34.76 -8.90 -5.93
C ILE A 48 -35.19 -9.57 -4.63
N ALA A 49 -36.44 -9.37 -4.24
CA ALA A 49 -36.99 -9.86 -2.98
C ALA A 49 -38.19 -10.77 -3.24
N GLN A 50 -38.33 -11.80 -2.41
CA GLN A 50 -39.47 -12.71 -2.46
C GLN A 50 -40.67 -12.06 -1.74
N GLU A 51 -41.79 -11.91 -2.45
CA GLU A 51 -43.02 -11.31 -1.91
C GLU A 51 -44.26 -11.98 -2.47
N ASP A 52 -45.26 -12.19 -1.61
CA ASP A 52 -46.57 -12.77 -1.96
C ASP A 52 -46.50 -14.04 -2.84
N GLY A 53 -45.46 -14.86 -2.64
CA GLY A 53 -45.23 -16.10 -3.39
C GLY A 53 -44.56 -15.93 -4.76
N GLY A 54 -44.16 -14.71 -5.12
CA GLY A 54 -43.39 -14.37 -6.31
C GLY A 54 -42.09 -13.62 -5.98
N TRP A 55 -41.51 -12.99 -7.00
CA TRP A 55 -40.31 -12.17 -6.89
C TRP A 55 -40.61 -10.75 -7.35
N VAL A 56 -40.05 -9.76 -6.68
CA VAL A 56 -40.21 -8.34 -7.00
C VAL A 56 -38.82 -7.73 -7.16
N VAL A 57 -38.59 -7.01 -8.25
CA VAL A 57 -37.41 -6.13 -8.39
C VAL A 57 -37.73 -4.78 -7.79
N ARG A 58 -36.79 -4.20 -7.05
CA ARG A 58 -36.90 -2.85 -6.48
C ARG A 58 -35.64 -2.05 -6.70
N ASP A 59 -35.80 -0.85 -7.24
CA ASP A 59 -34.74 0.14 -7.22
C ASP A 59 -34.58 0.71 -5.81
N LEU A 60 -33.33 0.81 -5.34
CA LEU A 60 -33.00 1.25 -3.98
C LEU A 60 -32.64 2.75 -3.92
N GLY A 61 -33.17 3.54 -4.85
CA GLY A 61 -32.80 4.95 -5.00
C GLY A 61 -31.50 5.12 -5.77
N SER A 62 -31.31 4.32 -6.81
CA SER A 62 -30.11 4.37 -7.63
C SER A 62 -30.04 5.67 -8.44
N SER A 63 -28.82 6.12 -8.74
CA SER A 63 -28.55 7.40 -9.41
C SER A 63 -29.00 7.39 -10.87
N ASN A 64 -28.85 6.24 -11.54
CA ASN A 64 -29.19 6.07 -12.97
C ASN A 64 -30.50 5.32 -13.20
N GLY A 65 -31.12 4.81 -12.13
CA GLY A 65 -32.35 4.03 -12.17
C GLY A 65 -32.14 2.59 -12.64
N THR A 66 -32.95 1.69 -12.10
CA THR A 66 -33.13 0.33 -12.62
C THR A 66 -34.15 0.36 -13.76
N ARG A 67 -33.91 -0.37 -14.86
CA ARG A 67 -34.91 -0.58 -15.91
C ARG A 67 -35.39 -2.02 -15.94
N LEU A 68 -36.68 -2.20 -16.21
CA LEU A 68 -37.31 -3.48 -16.49
C LEU A 68 -37.88 -3.43 -17.91
N ASN A 69 -37.40 -4.31 -18.79
CA ASN A 69 -37.81 -4.37 -20.20
C ASN A 69 -37.73 -3.01 -20.91
N GLY A 70 -36.62 -2.27 -20.69
CA GLY A 70 -36.36 -0.94 -21.26
C GLY A 70 -37.01 0.25 -20.54
N ALA A 71 -37.94 0.02 -19.61
CA ALA A 71 -38.64 1.09 -18.87
C ALA A 71 -38.12 1.24 -17.44
N PRO A 72 -37.99 2.47 -16.90
CA PRO A 72 -37.55 2.67 -15.52
C PRO A 72 -38.55 2.08 -14.52
N VAL A 73 -38.04 1.48 -13.44
CA VAL A 73 -38.85 0.80 -12.42
C VAL A 73 -38.46 1.27 -11.02
N THR A 74 -39.45 1.41 -10.14
CA THR A 74 -39.21 1.60 -8.69
C THR A 74 -39.46 0.31 -7.91
N ALA A 75 -40.57 -0.38 -8.20
CA ALA A 75 -40.85 -1.73 -7.72
C ALA A 75 -41.77 -2.43 -8.74
N HIS A 76 -41.48 -3.69 -9.10
CA HIS A 76 -42.34 -4.44 -10.03
C HIS A 76 -42.21 -5.96 -9.83
N PRO A 77 -43.32 -6.72 -9.84
CA PRO A 77 -43.28 -8.18 -9.86
C PRO A 77 -42.55 -8.73 -11.09
N LEU A 78 -41.65 -9.67 -10.91
CA LEU A 78 -40.88 -10.29 -11.98
C LEU A 78 -41.59 -11.52 -12.56
N SER A 79 -41.57 -11.61 -13.88
CA SER A 79 -42.01 -12.77 -14.66
C SER A 79 -40.83 -13.43 -15.37
N ALA A 80 -40.95 -14.72 -15.63
CA ALA A 80 -39.93 -15.46 -16.40
C ALA A 80 -39.67 -14.78 -17.76
N GLY A 81 -38.40 -14.49 -18.04
CA GLY A 81 -37.94 -13.81 -19.25
C GLY A 81 -37.76 -12.30 -19.12
N ASP A 82 -38.16 -11.69 -18.00
CA ASP A 82 -37.99 -10.26 -17.78
C ASP A 82 -36.52 -9.85 -17.81
N ARG A 83 -36.26 -8.69 -18.43
CA ARG A 83 -34.94 -8.09 -18.57
C ARG A 83 -34.75 -6.98 -17.56
N ILE A 84 -33.84 -7.17 -16.62
CA ILE A 84 -33.45 -6.16 -15.63
C ILE A 84 -32.15 -5.53 -16.11
N GLU A 85 -32.11 -4.21 -16.19
CA GLU A 85 -30.96 -3.45 -16.68
C GLU A 85 -30.48 -2.49 -15.58
N ALA A 86 -29.17 -2.52 -15.31
CA ALA A 86 -28.51 -1.62 -14.38
C ALA A 86 -27.09 -1.34 -14.90
N GLY A 87 -26.80 -0.09 -15.26
CA GLY A 87 -25.58 0.27 -15.97
C GLY A 87 -25.47 -0.44 -17.32
N GLU A 88 -24.35 -1.09 -17.59
CA GLU A 88 -24.07 -1.92 -18.77
C GLU A 88 -24.58 -3.35 -18.63
N ALA A 89 -24.98 -3.77 -17.42
CA ALA A 89 -25.40 -5.14 -17.15
C ALA A 89 -26.88 -5.35 -17.48
N VAL A 90 -27.18 -6.42 -18.23
CA VAL A 90 -28.54 -6.85 -18.55
C VAL A 90 -28.76 -8.29 -18.11
N PHE A 91 -29.68 -8.49 -17.17
CA PHE A 91 -30.03 -9.79 -16.60
C PHE A 91 -31.36 -10.28 -17.16
N VAL A 92 -31.44 -11.55 -17.54
CA VAL A 92 -32.71 -12.23 -17.84
C VAL A 92 -33.10 -13.08 -16.64
N PHE A 93 -34.28 -12.79 -16.08
CA PHE A 93 -34.81 -13.47 -14.90
C PHE A 93 -35.53 -14.77 -15.25
N THR A 94 -35.20 -15.86 -14.56
CA THR A 94 -35.91 -17.14 -14.66
C THR A 94 -36.20 -17.69 -13.27
N PRO A 95 -37.47 -17.76 -12.84
CA PRO A 95 -37.82 -18.37 -11.55
C PRO A 95 -37.59 -19.88 -11.60
N GLU A 96 -37.16 -20.50 -10.49
CA GLU A 96 -37.15 -21.96 -10.40
C GLU A 96 -38.58 -22.47 -10.19
N GLU A 97 -38.94 -23.58 -10.84
CA GLU A 97 -40.31 -24.08 -10.97
C GLU A 97 -40.98 -24.29 -9.58
N GLY A 98 -42.13 -23.62 -9.36
CA GLY A 98 -42.88 -23.67 -8.11
C GLY A 98 -43.71 -22.41 -7.75
N ALA A 99 -43.52 -21.26 -8.40
CA ALA A 99 -44.24 -20.02 -8.11
C ALA A 99 -45.57 -19.87 -8.90
N PRO A 100 -46.71 -19.51 -8.26
CA PRO A 100 -47.97 -19.26 -8.97
C PRO A 100 -47.90 -17.97 -9.82
N LYS A 101 -48.38 -18.05 -11.07
CA LYS A 101 -48.57 -16.88 -11.96
C LYS A 101 -49.67 -15.96 -11.42
N THR A 102 -49.36 -14.68 -11.22
CA THR A 102 -50.38 -13.62 -11.31
C THR A 102 -49.86 -12.43 -12.12
N ALA A 103 -50.74 -11.92 -12.99
CA ALA A 103 -50.51 -10.97 -14.08
C ALA A 103 -50.62 -9.48 -13.61
N PRO A 104 -50.25 -8.48 -14.44
CA PRO A 104 -49.93 -7.13 -13.99
C PRO A 104 -51.13 -6.17 -14.01
N ALA A 105 -51.10 -5.14 -13.14
CA ALA A 105 -52.02 -4.01 -13.20
C ALA A 105 -51.33 -2.66 -12.88
N ALA A 106 -51.24 -1.84 -13.92
CA ALA A 106 -51.46 -0.39 -14.01
C ALA A 106 -50.73 0.63 -13.10
N SER A 107 -50.01 1.54 -13.77
CA SER A 107 -49.57 2.87 -13.33
C SER A 107 -50.68 3.80 -12.82
N ALA A 108 -50.42 4.56 -11.73
CA ALA A 108 -50.88 5.95 -11.51
C ALA A 108 -50.22 6.64 -10.28
N VAL A 109 -49.39 7.66 -10.55
CA VAL A 109 -49.18 9.03 -9.96
C VAL A 109 -50.14 9.46 -8.80
N PRO A 110 -49.86 10.39 -7.80
CA PRO A 110 -48.95 11.56 -7.71
C PRO A 110 -48.21 11.86 -6.37
N ALA A 111 -47.39 12.92 -6.43
CA ALA A 111 -46.73 13.68 -5.35
C ALA A 111 -47.64 14.31 -4.27
N ARG A 112 -47.11 14.51 -3.04
CA ARG A 112 -47.56 15.58 -2.13
C ARG A 112 -46.50 16.04 -1.11
N ARG A 113 -46.58 17.35 -0.83
CA ARG A 113 -45.76 18.25 0.00
C ARG A 113 -46.08 18.22 1.52
N ARG A 114 -45.14 18.84 2.29
CA ARG A 114 -45.22 19.55 3.61
C ARG A 114 -45.31 18.66 4.86
N ALA A 115 -44.78 18.96 6.06
CA ALA A 115 -43.97 20.02 6.71
C ALA A 115 -43.68 19.54 8.18
N PRO A 116 -42.92 20.26 9.04
CA PRO A 116 -42.23 19.70 10.23
C PRO A 116 -42.93 19.94 11.58
N GLY A 117 -42.51 19.18 12.61
CA GLY A 117 -42.95 19.32 14.01
C GLY A 117 -41.76 19.29 15.00
N LYS A 118 -41.74 20.27 15.90
CA LYS A 118 -40.73 20.55 16.94
C LYS A 118 -41.00 19.82 18.27
N ALA A 119 -39.91 19.75 19.05
CA ALA A 119 -39.78 19.87 20.52
C ALA A 119 -40.08 18.67 21.44
N ALA A 120 -39.08 18.31 22.25
CA ALA A 120 -39.18 18.37 23.72
C ALA A 120 -37.79 18.25 24.38
N SER A 121 -37.57 19.12 25.36
CA SER A 121 -36.45 19.24 26.32
C SER A 121 -36.73 18.50 27.62
N VAL A 122 -35.74 17.92 28.31
CA VAL A 122 -35.60 17.89 29.80
C VAL A 122 -34.11 17.65 30.19
N PRO A 123 -33.55 18.31 31.23
CA PRO A 123 -32.16 18.16 31.72
C PRO A 123 -32.06 17.35 33.03
N THR A 124 -30.89 16.80 33.41
CA THR A 124 -30.51 16.66 34.85
C THR A 124 -28.99 16.53 35.10
N ARG A 125 -28.57 17.23 36.16
CA ARG A 125 -27.29 17.30 36.91
C ARG A 125 -26.74 15.96 37.42
N GLY A 126 -25.43 15.96 37.74
CA GLY A 126 -24.92 15.30 38.96
C GLY A 126 -23.43 14.92 38.96
N ALA A 127 -22.58 15.82 39.47
CA ALA A 127 -21.19 15.52 39.85
C ALA A 127 -21.12 14.97 41.28
N HIS A 128 -20.25 13.99 41.58
CA HIS A 128 -19.74 13.69 42.93
C HIS A 128 -18.35 13.01 42.85
N ALA A 129 -17.45 13.44 43.74
CA ALA A 129 -16.16 12.86 44.15
C ALA A 129 -16.02 13.17 45.67
N PRO A 130 -14.95 12.82 46.43
CA PRO A 130 -13.98 11.69 46.47
C PRO A 130 -13.92 11.14 47.95
N PRO A 131 -12.80 10.82 48.68
CA PRO A 131 -11.40 10.40 48.39
C PRO A 131 -10.85 9.25 49.32
N SER A 132 -9.50 9.07 49.29
CA SER A 132 -8.56 8.53 50.32
C SER A 132 -8.27 7.02 50.32
N GLY A 133 -7.06 6.49 50.51
CA GLY A 133 -5.69 6.98 50.79
C GLY A 133 -4.80 5.75 51.14
N PRO A 134 -3.45 5.80 51.05
CA PRO A 134 -2.55 4.63 51.17
C PRO A 134 -1.91 4.48 52.57
N PRO A 135 -1.13 3.41 52.84
CA PRO A 135 0.29 3.67 53.14
C PRO A 135 1.32 2.58 52.72
N ALA A 136 2.59 2.99 52.80
CA ALA A 136 3.83 2.31 52.44
C ALA A 136 4.45 1.46 53.59
N ALA A 137 5.45 0.60 53.27
CA ALA A 137 6.85 0.69 53.78
C ALA A 137 7.69 -0.63 53.71
N LYS A 138 8.90 -0.48 53.11
CA LYS A 138 10.26 -0.89 53.55
C LYS A 138 10.71 -2.37 53.75
N GLY A 139 11.95 -2.64 53.29
CA GLY A 139 12.93 -3.56 53.92
C GLY A 139 13.59 -4.59 52.98
N ALA A 140 14.68 -4.28 52.27
CA ALA A 140 16.09 -4.56 52.64
C ALA A 140 16.52 -6.05 52.80
N GLY A 141 17.37 -6.54 51.88
CA GLY A 141 18.65 -7.15 52.27
C GLY A 141 18.92 -8.65 52.02
N ARG A 142 20.00 -8.88 51.26
CA ARG A 142 21.15 -9.80 51.53
C ARG A 142 21.23 -11.16 50.80
N LYS A 143 22.48 -11.39 50.37
CA LYS A 143 23.07 -12.48 49.56
C LYS A 143 23.18 -13.81 50.30
N SER A 144 23.09 -14.92 49.58
CA SER A 144 23.57 -16.23 50.03
C SER A 144 24.39 -16.96 48.96
N LYS A 145 25.44 -17.61 49.43
CA LYS A 145 26.62 -18.14 48.75
C LYS A 145 26.52 -19.67 48.72
N VAL A 146 26.84 -20.29 47.60
CA VAL A 146 26.90 -21.75 47.41
C VAL A 146 28.15 -22.34 48.12
N PRO A 147 28.06 -23.51 48.79
CA PRO A 147 29.22 -24.20 49.36
C PRO A 147 29.81 -25.26 48.41
N ALA A 148 31.07 -25.62 48.67
CA ALA A 148 31.89 -26.58 47.94
C ALA A 148 32.43 -27.69 48.86
N LYS A 149 32.67 -28.90 48.31
CA LYS A 149 33.79 -29.89 48.56
C LYS A 149 33.34 -31.36 48.29
N PRO A 150 34.24 -32.38 48.19
CA PRO A 150 35.44 -32.56 47.33
C PRO A 150 35.56 -34.04 46.80
N PRO A 151 36.73 -34.71 46.61
CA PRO A 151 37.13 -35.29 45.32
C PRO A 151 37.31 -36.82 45.31
N SER A 152 37.56 -37.44 44.13
CA SER A 152 38.29 -38.72 44.06
C SER A 152 38.92 -38.97 42.67
N ALA A 153 40.22 -39.29 42.71
CA ALA A 153 41.09 -40.18 41.91
C ALA A 153 40.61 -40.70 40.54
N ALA A 154 41.41 -40.94 39.50
CA ALA A 154 42.85 -41.08 39.31
C ALA A 154 43.19 -40.97 37.81
N SER A 155 44.48 -40.76 37.48
CA SER A 155 45.26 -41.55 36.52
C SER A 155 46.38 -40.71 35.91
N ALA A 156 47.59 -41.23 36.05
CA ALA A 156 48.83 -40.65 35.58
C ALA A 156 48.91 -40.72 34.04
N LEU A 157 48.96 -39.57 33.39
CA LEU A 157 49.51 -39.44 32.03
C LEU A 157 50.78 -38.60 32.10
N ALA A 158 51.83 -39.10 31.45
CA ALA A 158 53.12 -38.44 31.29
C ALA A 158 52.92 -36.99 30.81
N LYS A 159 53.58 -36.03 31.48
CA LYS A 159 53.55 -34.62 31.06
C LYS A 159 54.16 -34.50 29.67
N PRO A 160 53.50 -33.83 28.70
CA PRO A 160 54.17 -33.48 27.45
C PRO A 160 55.35 -32.54 27.77
N ALA A 161 56.45 -32.71 27.04
CA ALA A 161 57.63 -31.86 27.14
C ALA A 161 57.23 -30.38 27.09
N ASP A 162 57.74 -29.57 28.03
CA ASP A 162 57.43 -28.14 28.10
C ASP A 162 57.88 -27.47 26.79
N PRO A 163 56.96 -26.96 25.95
CA PRO A 163 57.31 -26.34 24.66
C PRO A 163 58.11 -25.03 24.82
N PHE A 164 58.45 -24.66 26.06
CA PHE A 164 59.24 -23.49 26.43
C PHE A 164 60.58 -23.84 27.10
N ALA A 165 61.03 -25.09 27.01
CA ALA A 165 62.37 -25.50 27.45
C ALA A 165 63.44 -24.66 26.70
N GLY A 166 64.17 -23.82 27.45
CA GLY A 166 65.17 -22.88 26.93
C GLY A 166 64.86 -21.39 27.14
N LEU A 167 63.64 -21.02 27.54
CA LEU A 167 63.26 -19.62 27.78
C LEU A 167 63.50 -19.19 29.24
N SER A 168 63.81 -17.92 29.46
CA SER A 168 63.96 -17.35 30.81
C SER A 168 62.63 -17.32 31.59
N ALA A 169 62.69 -17.31 32.92
CA ALA A 169 61.49 -17.33 33.77
C ALA A 169 60.53 -16.15 33.48
N ARG A 170 61.06 -14.97 33.16
CA ARG A 170 60.28 -13.79 32.75
C ARG A 170 59.57 -13.98 31.42
N GLU A 171 60.22 -14.62 30.44
CA GLU A 171 59.62 -14.90 29.13
C GLU A 171 58.53 -15.97 29.21
N ARG A 172 58.75 -17.00 30.04
CA ARG A 172 57.72 -18.01 30.33
C ARG A 172 56.49 -17.40 30.98
N PHE A 173 56.67 -16.48 31.93
CA PHE A 173 55.56 -15.78 32.56
C PHE A 173 54.77 -14.91 31.58
N LYS A 174 55.46 -14.12 30.73
CA LYS A 174 54.81 -13.30 29.69
C LYS A 174 54.03 -14.15 28.68
N ARG A 175 54.62 -15.25 28.20
CA ARG A 175 53.95 -16.17 27.25
C ARG A 175 52.80 -16.94 27.88
N ARG A 176 52.91 -17.38 29.15
CA ARG A 176 51.80 -17.98 29.91
C ARG A 176 50.66 -16.99 30.10
N LYS A 177 50.94 -15.73 30.43
CA LYS A 177 49.91 -14.68 30.58
C LYS A 177 49.21 -14.41 29.25
N ALA A 178 49.95 -14.31 28.14
CA ALA A 178 49.38 -14.13 26.81
C ALA A 178 48.51 -15.33 26.38
N ALA A 179 48.94 -16.57 26.63
CA ALA A 179 48.22 -17.80 26.29
C ALA A 179 46.89 -18.01 27.05
N ARG A 180 46.56 -17.18 28.05
CA ARG A 180 45.27 -17.22 28.76
C ARG A 180 44.14 -16.53 28.01
N THR A 181 44.46 -15.73 26.99
CA THR A 181 43.47 -15.04 26.17
C THR A 181 43.41 -15.67 24.77
N PRO A 182 42.23 -15.74 24.13
CA PRO A 182 42.10 -16.26 22.77
C PRO A 182 43.04 -15.54 21.78
N MET A 183 43.10 -14.21 21.88
CA MET A 183 43.93 -13.36 21.04
C MET A 183 45.43 -13.57 21.28
N GLY A 184 45.85 -13.77 22.54
CA GLY A 184 47.24 -14.07 22.85
C GLY A 184 47.68 -15.48 22.42
N ARG A 185 46.77 -16.47 22.44
CA ARG A 185 47.02 -17.80 21.85
C ARG A 185 47.24 -17.72 20.34
N ALA A 186 46.38 -16.98 19.63
CA ALA A 186 46.52 -16.76 18.19
C ALA A 186 47.82 -16.05 17.82
N LYS A 187 48.22 -15.03 18.59
CA LYS A 187 49.48 -14.29 18.37
C LYS A 187 50.72 -15.17 18.59
N LEU A 188 50.70 -16.05 19.59
CA LEU A 188 51.78 -17.00 19.85
C LEU A 188 51.86 -18.08 18.77
N TRP A 189 50.71 -18.58 18.30
CA TRP A 189 50.63 -19.53 17.18
C TRP A 189 51.18 -18.92 15.89
N TYR A 190 50.74 -17.72 15.51
CA TYR A 190 51.22 -17.01 14.33
C TYR A 190 52.73 -16.71 14.40
N GLY A 191 53.20 -16.26 15.57
CA GLY A 191 54.62 -16.01 15.84
C GLY A 191 55.50 -17.27 15.90
N GLY A 192 54.91 -18.46 15.97
CA GLY A 192 55.60 -19.76 15.92
C GLY A 192 55.72 -20.35 14.51
N LEU A 193 55.03 -19.78 13.52
CA LEU A 193 55.05 -20.32 12.15
C LEU A 193 56.35 -19.99 11.41
N PRO A 194 56.88 -20.89 10.56
CA PRO A 194 57.93 -20.59 9.59
C PRO A 194 57.52 -19.48 8.61
N ARG A 195 58.49 -18.73 8.07
CA ARG A 195 58.23 -17.57 7.17
C ARG A 195 57.28 -17.90 6.00
N GLN A 196 57.48 -19.03 5.31
CA GLN A 196 56.63 -19.46 4.20
C GLN A 196 55.16 -19.66 4.60
N LYS A 197 54.91 -20.23 5.80
CA LYS A 197 53.53 -20.43 6.31
C LYS A 197 52.89 -19.12 6.75
N ARG A 198 53.67 -18.15 7.24
CA ARG A 198 53.14 -16.80 7.53
C ARG A 198 52.72 -16.06 6.27
N MET A 199 53.45 -16.22 5.15
CA MET A 199 53.06 -15.64 3.87
C MET A 199 51.71 -16.20 3.39
N LEU A 200 51.47 -17.51 3.51
CA LEU A 200 50.18 -18.13 3.22
C LEU A 200 49.04 -17.62 4.12
N VAL A 201 49.27 -17.50 5.43
CA VAL A 201 48.26 -16.95 6.36
C VAL A 201 47.96 -15.48 6.04
N ASN A 202 48.98 -14.68 5.68
CA ASN A 202 48.79 -13.28 5.28
C ASN A 202 48.05 -13.15 3.96
N ALA A 203 48.34 -14.02 2.98
CA ALA A 203 47.64 -14.06 1.70
C ALA A 203 46.16 -14.45 1.89
N GLY A 204 45.88 -15.45 2.73
CA GLY A 204 44.51 -15.83 3.11
C GLY A 204 43.77 -14.70 3.85
N ALA A 205 44.43 -14.02 4.79
CA ALA A 205 43.86 -12.87 5.50
C ALA A 205 43.58 -11.69 4.54
N ALA A 206 44.47 -11.44 3.56
CA ALA A 206 44.27 -10.44 2.53
C ALA A 206 43.09 -10.81 1.61
N ALA A 207 42.95 -12.07 1.22
CA ALA A 207 41.81 -12.54 0.44
C ALA A 207 40.49 -12.39 1.20
N ILE A 208 40.47 -12.70 2.50
CA ILE A 208 39.31 -12.49 3.38
C ILE A 208 39.01 -10.99 3.55
N ALA A 209 40.04 -10.14 3.68
CA ALA A 209 39.86 -8.70 3.76
C ALA A 209 39.33 -8.10 2.45
N ILE A 210 39.79 -8.59 1.30
CA ILE A 210 39.26 -8.22 -0.03
C ILE A 210 37.81 -8.69 -0.18
N LEU A 211 37.48 -9.91 0.29
CA LEU A 211 36.09 -10.41 0.33
C LEU A 211 35.21 -9.58 1.26
N LEU A 212 35.70 -9.21 2.45
CA LEU A 212 34.99 -8.31 3.38
C LEU A 212 34.84 -6.91 2.79
N LEU A 213 35.85 -6.37 2.11
CA LEU A 213 35.75 -5.10 1.39
C LEU A 213 34.82 -5.19 0.17
N ALA A 214 34.70 -6.35 -0.47
CA ALA A 214 33.73 -6.59 -1.53
C ALA A 214 32.30 -6.78 -0.98
N VAL A 215 32.15 -7.34 0.22
CA VAL A 215 30.86 -7.42 0.94
C VAL A 215 30.45 -6.05 1.49
N ILE A 216 31.38 -5.29 2.06
CA ILE A 216 31.18 -3.88 2.47
C ILE A 216 30.96 -3.00 1.24
N GLY A 217 31.64 -3.27 0.13
CA GLY A 217 31.41 -2.62 -1.17
C GLY A 217 30.04 -2.96 -1.75
N LYS A 218 29.59 -4.21 -1.63
CA LYS A 218 28.21 -4.62 -1.94
C LYS A 218 27.18 -4.04 -0.96
N ALA A 219 27.55 -3.78 0.29
CA ALA A 219 26.71 -3.07 1.26
C ALA A 219 26.76 -1.54 1.06
N ALA A 220 27.83 -0.99 0.47
CA ALA A 220 27.92 0.42 0.08
C ALA A 220 27.21 0.68 -1.27
N VAL A 221 27.09 -0.34 -2.12
CA VAL A 221 26.32 -0.32 -3.37
C VAL A 221 24.89 -0.86 -3.17
N GLY A 222 24.60 -1.54 -2.06
CA GLY A 222 23.35 -2.25 -1.78
C GLY A 222 22.77 -2.02 -0.38
N GLY A 223 23.23 -1.00 0.33
CA GLY A 223 22.84 -0.67 1.70
C GLY A 223 22.82 0.84 1.88
N GLY A 224 21.89 1.47 1.16
CA GLY A 224 21.51 2.89 1.32
C GLY A 224 20.02 3.01 1.60
N GLY A 225 19.46 2.10 2.41
CA GLY A 225 18.10 2.18 2.96
C GLY A 225 17.97 3.21 4.08
N GLY A 226 18.64 4.35 3.96
CA GLY A 226 18.59 5.45 4.91
C GLY A 226 18.49 6.77 4.17
N GLY A 227 17.28 7.35 4.13
CA GLY A 227 17.00 8.74 3.77
C GLY A 227 17.06 9.07 2.27
N LEU A 228 15.95 8.89 1.53
CA LEU A 228 15.80 9.42 0.17
C LEU A 228 14.60 10.35 0.00
N ILE A 229 14.00 10.83 1.09
CA ILE A 229 13.26 12.09 1.02
C ILE A 229 14.32 13.18 1.15
N ARG A 230 14.62 13.89 0.04
CA ARG A 230 15.56 15.02 0.07
C ARG A 230 15.00 16.16 0.92
N ARG A 231 13.68 16.35 0.80
CA ARG A 231 12.82 17.21 1.61
C ARG A 231 11.41 16.64 1.56
N ASP A 232 10.78 16.52 2.73
CA ASP A 232 9.34 16.40 2.80
C ASP A 232 8.81 17.82 2.71
N TYR A 233 8.23 18.19 1.57
CA TYR A 233 7.67 19.53 1.42
C TYR A 233 6.28 19.64 2.03
N SER A 234 5.77 18.63 2.74
CA SER A 234 4.54 18.80 3.55
C SER A 234 4.64 20.00 4.51
N ASP A 235 5.87 20.36 4.91
CA ASP A 235 6.17 21.54 5.73
C ASP A 235 6.26 22.87 4.93
N THR A 236 6.34 22.83 3.59
CA THR A 236 6.47 24.01 2.70
C THR A 236 5.38 24.11 1.63
N VAL A 237 4.46 23.15 1.59
CA VAL A 237 3.22 23.19 0.82
C VAL A 237 2.25 24.13 1.54
N TRP A 238 2.66 25.37 1.83
CA TRP A 238 1.77 26.38 2.41
C TRP A 238 2.19 27.78 1.99
N GLU A 239 1.47 28.31 1.00
CA GLU A 239 0.77 29.59 1.14
C GLU A 239 -0.65 29.37 0.57
N LEU A 240 -1.57 28.90 1.42
CA LEU A 240 -2.82 29.64 1.57
C LEU A 240 -2.48 30.82 2.47
N ALA A 241 -3.14 31.97 2.25
CA ALA A 241 -2.86 33.23 2.92
C ALA A 241 -2.59 33.11 4.45
N PRO A 242 -1.82 34.05 5.06
CA PRO A 242 -0.98 33.80 6.23
C PRO A 242 -1.61 33.43 7.59
N ASP A 243 -2.90 33.10 7.71
CA ASP A 243 -3.56 32.94 9.03
C ASP A 243 -4.54 31.73 9.12
N SER A 244 -4.13 30.52 8.70
CA SER A 244 -5.00 29.32 8.81
C SER A 244 -4.40 28.15 9.60
N PRO A 245 -5.07 27.66 10.67
CA PRO A 245 -4.63 26.51 11.45
C PRO A 245 -4.93 25.17 10.76
N VAL A 246 -3.96 24.25 10.86
CA VAL A 246 -3.83 22.98 10.11
C VAL A 246 -4.72 21.85 10.67
N SER A 247 -6.04 21.97 10.59
CA SER A 247 -6.92 20.82 10.91
C SER A 247 -8.14 20.57 10.01
N GLU A 248 -8.38 21.34 8.94
CA GLU A 248 -9.62 21.19 8.12
C GLU A 248 -9.36 21.32 6.59
N THR A 249 -8.46 20.48 6.06
CA THR A 249 -7.82 20.55 4.72
C THR A 249 -8.63 20.00 3.54
N THR A 250 -9.94 20.24 3.48
CA THR A 250 -10.78 19.88 2.33
C THR A 250 -11.11 21.13 1.53
N PHE A 251 -11.08 21.06 0.19
CA PHE A 251 -11.55 22.08 -0.74
C PHE A 251 -12.77 21.54 -1.48
N GLY A 252 -13.69 22.41 -1.90
CA GLY A 252 -14.83 22.06 -2.75
C GLY A 252 -16.11 21.56 -2.05
N TYR A 253 -16.02 21.01 -0.81
CA TYR A 253 -17.22 20.54 -0.07
C TYR A 253 -17.30 21.04 1.37
N ASN A 254 -18.40 21.72 1.74
CA ASN A 254 -18.73 22.21 3.11
C ASN A 254 -17.64 23.01 3.83
N VAL A 255 -16.74 23.65 3.07
CA VAL A 255 -15.73 24.57 3.62
C VAL A 255 -16.29 25.99 3.53
N PRO A 256 -16.30 26.77 4.62
CA PRO A 256 -16.75 28.15 4.58
C PRO A 256 -15.68 29.06 3.96
N PHE A 257 -15.41 28.92 2.66
CA PHE A 257 -14.56 29.87 1.92
C PHE A 257 -15.43 30.83 1.10
N PRO A 258 -15.44 32.14 1.41
CA PRO A 258 -16.36 33.11 0.80
C PRO A 258 -15.95 33.62 -0.60
N HIS A 259 -15.03 32.95 -1.31
CA HIS A 259 -14.56 33.40 -2.62
C HIS A 259 -15.06 32.51 -3.76
N GLU A 260 -15.81 33.09 -4.70
CA GLU A 260 -16.35 32.40 -5.90
C GLU A 260 -15.28 31.69 -6.75
N GLN A 261 -14.03 32.18 -6.71
CA GLN A 261 -12.91 31.55 -7.42
C GLN A 261 -12.37 30.30 -6.70
N ALA A 262 -12.47 30.24 -5.36
CA ALA A 262 -11.95 29.12 -4.56
C ALA A 262 -12.76 27.82 -4.78
N TYR A 263 -13.99 27.97 -5.24
CA TYR A 263 -14.93 26.93 -5.62
C TYR A 263 -14.58 26.32 -7.00
N LYS A 264 -14.10 27.14 -7.94
CA LYS A 264 -13.71 26.67 -9.29
C LYS A 264 -12.26 26.20 -9.39
N ARG A 265 -11.37 26.72 -8.56
CA ARG A 265 -9.94 26.52 -8.71
C ARG A 265 -9.25 26.52 -7.35
N VAL A 266 -8.36 25.55 -7.16
CA VAL A 266 -7.38 25.56 -6.07
C VAL A 266 -5.98 25.44 -6.65
N THR A 267 -5.10 26.36 -6.26
CA THR A 267 -3.70 26.36 -6.67
C THR A 267 -2.83 26.21 -5.43
N VAL A 268 -1.92 25.24 -5.47
CA VAL A 268 -0.99 24.92 -4.41
C VAL A 268 0.42 25.19 -4.92
N LYS A 269 1.19 25.95 -4.15
CA LYS A 269 2.59 26.25 -4.44
C LYS A 269 3.51 25.27 -3.72
N PHE A 270 4.60 24.89 -4.37
CA PHE A 270 5.66 24.10 -3.76
C PHE A 270 7.01 24.51 -4.32
N ARG A 271 8.07 24.38 -3.52
CA ARG A 271 9.43 24.52 -4.01
C ARG A 271 9.97 23.16 -4.43
N TYR A 272 10.72 23.14 -5.52
CA TYR A 272 11.27 21.93 -6.09
C TYR A 272 12.79 22.03 -6.17
N GLY A 273 13.49 20.94 -5.82
CA GLY A 273 14.93 20.82 -6.00
C GLY A 273 15.29 20.36 -7.42
N ASP A 274 15.73 19.11 -7.52
CA ASP A 274 16.20 18.45 -8.75
C ASP A 274 15.99 16.91 -8.69
N GLY A 275 15.12 16.45 -7.80
CA GLY A 275 14.72 15.07 -7.62
C GLY A 275 13.47 14.67 -8.41
N ARG A 276 12.91 13.50 -8.10
CA ARG A 276 11.64 13.03 -8.67
C ARG A 276 10.52 13.56 -7.79
N ALA A 277 9.62 14.36 -8.34
CA ALA A 277 8.49 14.87 -7.59
C ALA A 277 7.23 14.04 -7.86
N THR A 278 6.56 13.54 -6.83
CA THR A 278 5.29 12.82 -6.92
C THR A 278 4.22 13.62 -6.18
N LEU A 279 3.15 13.98 -6.88
CA LEU A 279 1.96 14.58 -6.31
C LEU A 279 1.08 13.44 -5.74
N SER A 280 0.59 13.62 -4.52
CA SER A 280 -0.43 12.76 -3.92
C SER A 280 -1.58 13.58 -3.34
N TYR A 281 -2.81 13.10 -3.48
CA TYR A 281 -4.01 13.84 -3.09
C TYR A 281 -5.21 12.89 -2.97
N ASP A 282 -6.24 13.33 -2.25
CA ASP A 282 -7.53 12.64 -2.18
C ASP A 282 -8.59 13.50 -2.86
N ILE A 283 -9.51 12.90 -3.62
CA ILE A 283 -10.59 13.61 -4.30
C ILE A 283 -11.94 13.00 -3.98
N GLY A 284 -13.00 13.78 -4.10
CA GLY A 284 -14.34 13.26 -3.95
C GLY A 284 -15.35 14.07 -4.75
N TRP A 285 -16.54 13.50 -4.88
CA TRP A 285 -17.72 14.08 -5.52
C TRP A 285 -17.48 14.69 -6.93
N ILE A 286 -16.58 14.08 -7.69
CA ILE A 286 -16.37 14.39 -9.12
C ILE A 286 -17.26 13.44 -9.91
N ASP A 287 -18.21 13.97 -10.67
CA ASP A 287 -19.22 13.18 -11.39
C ASP A 287 -18.97 13.11 -12.90
N ASN A 288 -18.05 13.93 -13.41
CA ASN A 288 -17.58 13.86 -14.80
C ASN A 288 -16.06 13.61 -14.87
N PRO A 289 -15.59 12.70 -15.75
CA PRO A 289 -14.18 12.31 -15.80
C PRO A 289 -13.27 13.40 -16.40
N ASP A 290 -13.85 14.41 -17.05
CA ASP A 290 -13.19 15.58 -17.59
C ASP A 290 -13.62 16.88 -16.87
N GLU A 291 -14.05 16.77 -15.61
CA GLU A 291 -14.52 17.88 -14.80
C GLU A 291 -13.39 18.70 -14.20
N VAL A 292 -12.46 18.04 -13.51
CA VAL A 292 -11.39 18.68 -12.74
C VAL A 292 -10.06 18.44 -13.43
N GLU A 293 -9.55 19.46 -14.10
CA GLU A 293 -8.26 19.45 -14.76
C GLU A 293 -7.14 19.73 -13.76
N ILE A 294 -6.02 19.00 -13.87
CA ILE A 294 -4.83 19.18 -13.05
C ILE A 294 -3.71 19.77 -13.90
N ARG A 295 -3.17 20.91 -13.49
CA ARG A 295 -2.10 21.63 -14.19
C ARG A 295 -0.87 21.77 -13.33
N LEU A 296 0.29 21.68 -13.97
CA LEU A 296 1.59 22.06 -13.42
C LEU A 296 2.01 23.41 -14.00
N ASN A 297 2.34 24.36 -13.13
CA ASN A 297 2.78 25.72 -13.49
C ASN A 297 1.75 26.47 -14.37
N ASP A 298 0.46 26.13 -14.25
CA ASP A 298 -0.68 26.58 -15.06
C ASP A 298 -0.55 26.38 -16.60
N GLU A 299 0.61 25.95 -17.08
CA GLU A 299 0.95 25.76 -18.49
C GLU A 299 0.77 24.30 -18.93
N PHE A 300 1.20 23.34 -18.11
CA PHE A 300 1.23 21.93 -18.48
C PHE A 300 0.06 21.16 -17.88
N VAL A 301 -0.82 20.61 -18.72
CA VAL A 301 -1.91 19.75 -18.27
C VAL A 301 -1.35 18.37 -17.91
N LEU A 302 -1.41 18.02 -16.63
CA LEU A 302 -1.04 16.69 -16.13
C LEU A 302 -2.12 15.64 -16.47
N GLY A 303 -3.37 16.08 -16.59
CA GLY A 303 -4.52 15.24 -16.88
C GLY A 303 -5.76 15.72 -16.15
N TYR A 304 -6.75 14.84 -16.01
CA TYR A 304 -7.96 15.09 -15.22
C TYR A 304 -7.95 14.22 -13.96
N ALA A 305 -8.50 14.77 -12.88
CA ALA A 305 -8.72 14.01 -11.67
C ALA A 305 -9.75 12.87 -11.95
N PRO A 306 -9.55 11.68 -11.39
CA PRO A 306 -10.49 10.58 -11.59
C PRO A 306 -11.89 10.91 -11.07
N MET A 307 -12.89 10.26 -11.67
CA MET A 307 -14.26 10.35 -11.20
C MET A 307 -14.39 9.71 -9.81
N ALA A 308 -15.05 10.40 -8.89
CA ALA A 308 -15.20 10.00 -7.50
C ALA A 308 -16.62 10.31 -7.01
N ILE A 309 -17.61 9.49 -7.37
CA ILE A 309 -19.02 9.79 -7.08
C ILE A 309 -19.32 9.54 -5.59
N GLU A 310 -19.75 10.59 -4.87
CA GLU A 310 -20.21 10.54 -3.46
C GLU A 310 -19.28 9.80 -2.48
N SER A 311 -17.99 9.74 -2.79
CA SER A 311 -16.98 9.03 -2.02
C SER A 311 -15.62 9.69 -2.19
N TRP A 312 -14.73 9.42 -1.24
CA TRP A 312 -13.33 9.78 -1.37
C TRP A 312 -12.59 8.68 -2.15
N LEU A 313 -11.91 9.09 -3.21
CA LEU A 313 -10.78 8.35 -3.76
C LEU A 313 -9.51 8.87 -3.06
N GLU A 314 -9.01 8.07 -2.14
CA GLU A 314 -7.84 8.41 -1.35
C GLU A 314 -6.54 8.04 -2.07
N ALA A 315 -5.44 8.71 -1.68
CA ALA A 315 -4.07 8.40 -2.08
C ALA A 315 -3.86 8.31 -3.60
N GLN A 316 -4.51 9.17 -4.38
CA GLN A 316 -4.22 9.33 -5.80
C GLN A 316 -2.77 9.79 -5.95
N GLN A 317 -2.05 9.27 -6.94
CA GLN A 317 -0.66 9.64 -7.18
C GLN A 317 -0.43 9.98 -8.65
N VAL A 318 0.26 11.10 -8.87
CA VAL A 318 0.65 11.57 -10.20
C VAL A 318 2.14 11.89 -10.18
N GLN A 319 2.89 11.26 -11.07
CA GLN A 319 4.31 11.56 -11.26
C GLN A 319 4.45 12.88 -12.01
N LEU A 320 5.11 13.88 -11.40
CA LEU A 320 5.33 15.16 -12.05
C LEU A 320 6.47 15.04 -13.08
N PRO A 321 6.29 15.58 -14.30
CA PRO A 321 7.30 15.50 -15.35
C PRO A 321 8.50 16.39 -15.02
N TYR A 322 9.68 15.78 -14.91
CA TYR A 322 10.92 16.44 -14.51
C TYR A 322 11.27 17.65 -15.40
N ASP A 323 11.07 17.52 -16.71
CA ASP A 323 11.39 18.56 -17.70
C ASP A 323 10.44 19.77 -17.67
N LYS A 324 9.32 19.68 -16.94
CA LYS A 324 8.37 20.78 -16.74
C LYS A 324 8.49 21.46 -15.38
N LEU A 325 9.33 20.93 -14.49
CA LEU A 325 9.57 21.50 -13.17
C LEU A 325 10.69 22.55 -13.22
N ILE A 326 10.44 23.68 -12.55
CA ILE A 326 11.41 24.77 -12.43
C ILE A 326 12.29 24.49 -11.20
N GLN A 327 13.53 24.11 -11.43
CA GLN A 327 14.49 23.76 -10.37
C GLN A 327 14.85 24.96 -9.51
N ASN A 328 14.92 24.73 -8.20
CA ASN A 328 15.25 25.74 -7.19
C ASN A 328 14.32 26.98 -7.19
N ALA A 329 13.12 26.82 -7.75
CA ALA A 329 12.10 27.86 -7.84
C ALA A 329 10.75 27.35 -7.33
N GLU A 330 9.78 28.26 -7.27
CA GLU A 330 8.39 27.95 -6.98
C GLU A 330 7.73 27.32 -8.20
N ASN A 331 6.98 26.25 -7.96
CA ASN A 331 6.11 25.60 -8.93
C ASN A 331 4.68 25.59 -8.38
N THR A 332 3.69 25.47 -9.25
CA THR A 332 2.28 25.40 -8.86
C THR A 332 1.63 24.10 -9.34
N ILE A 333 0.76 23.54 -8.51
CA ILE A 333 -0.23 22.54 -8.93
C ILE A 333 -1.59 23.21 -8.83
N THR A 334 -2.31 23.25 -9.94
CA THR A 334 -3.66 23.80 -10.00
C THR A 334 -4.66 22.69 -10.30
N PHE A 335 -5.71 22.60 -9.49
CA PHE A 335 -6.90 21.82 -9.77
C PHE A 335 -8.00 22.80 -10.17
N GLU A 336 -8.56 22.64 -11.35
CA GLU A 336 -9.55 23.55 -11.91
C GLU A 336 -10.77 22.78 -12.40
N ASN A 337 -11.95 23.11 -11.88
CA ASN A 337 -13.21 22.61 -12.39
C ASN A 337 -13.58 23.37 -13.68
N VAL A 338 -13.43 22.71 -14.83
CA VAL A 338 -13.63 23.30 -16.16
C VAL A 338 -15.04 23.08 -16.72
N LYS A 339 -15.89 22.28 -16.05
CA LYS A 339 -17.25 21.93 -16.54
C LYS A 339 -18.37 22.59 -15.75
N ASN A 340 -18.28 22.60 -14.41
CA ASN A 340 -19.37 23.02 -13.54
C ASN A 340 -19.27 24.51 -13.16
N ALA A 341 -19.32 25.38 -14.17
CA ALA A 341 -19.12 26.81 -13.99
C ALA A 341 -20.31 27.60 -13.41
N ARG A 342 -21.45 26.95 -13.12
CA ARG A 342 -22.70 27.61 -12.67
C ARG A 342 -23.01 27.28 -11.20
N GLN A 343 -23.00 28.32 -10.37
CA GLN A 343 -23.24 28.30 -8.92
C GLN A 343 -24.64 27.81 -8.48
N ASP A 344 -25.56 27.55 -9.41
CA ASP A 344 -26.98 27.30 -9.12
C ASP A 344 -27.31 25.84 -8.75
N ARG A 345 -26.38 24.92 -9.01
CA ARG A 345 -26.38 23.56 -8.43
C ARG A 345 -25.09 23.47 -7.62
N GLY A 346 -25.20 23.29 -6.30
CA GLY A 346 -24.04 23.27 -5.41
C GLY A 346 -22.90 22.43 -5.98
N GLU A 347 -21.68 22.93 -5.86
CA GLU A 347 -20.52 22.26 -6.43
C GLU A 347 -20.33 20.91 -5.77
N SER A 348 -20.20 19.88 -6.62
CA SER A 348 -20.06 18.52 -6.17
C SER A 348 -18.63 18.28 -5.73
N TRP A 349 -17.61 18.64 -6.51
CA TRP A 349 -16.24 18.18 -6.33
C TRP A 349 -15.56 18.61 -5.01
N ALA A 350 -14.59 17.81 -4.57
CA ALA A 350 -13.73 18.10 -3.43
C ALA A 350 -12.31 17.53 -3.58
N ILE A 351 -11.35 18.15 -2.90
CA ILE A 351 -9.96 17.67 -2.80
C ILE A 351 -9.39 17.90 -1.40
N LYS A 352 -8.59 16.96 -0.88
CA LYS A 352 -7.89 17.08 0.40
C LYS A 352 -6.53 16.37 0.36
N ASN A 353 -5.78 16.47 1.45
CA ASN A 353 -4.53 15.72 1.66
C ASN A 353 -3.49 15.87 0.54
N ILE A 354 -3.43 17.06 -0.09
CA ILE A 354 -2.50 17.36 -1.17
C ILE A 354 -1.07 17.39 -0.61
N ARG A 355 -0.18 16.58 -1.19
CA ARG A 355 1.23 16.48 -0.80
C ARG A 355 2.10 16.30 -2.04
N VAL A 356 3.25 16.96 -2.07
CA VAL A 356 4.29 16.72 -3.07
C VAL A 356 5.52 16.14 -2.38
N ARG A 357 5.92 14.93 -2.79
CA ARG A 357 7.12 14.25 -2.29
C ARG A 357 8.24 14.37 -3.31
N GLU A 358 9.42 14.82 -2.90
CA GLU A 358 10.63 14.79 -3.74
C GLU A 358 11.57 13.66 -3.30
N GLU A 359 11.75 12.69 -4.19
CA GLU A 359 12.73 11.61 -4.05
C GLU A 359 14.05 12.00 -4.71
N VAL A 360 15.18 11.65 -4.11
CA VAL A 360 16.50 11.92 -4.71
C VAL A 360 16.68 11.08 -5.98
N ILE A 361 17.01 11.74 -7.08
CA ILE A 361 17.49 11.07 -8.30
C ILE A 361 19.03 11.15 -8.33
N PRO A 362 19.74 10.05 -8.63
CA PRO A 362 21.19 10.07 -8.81
C PRO A 362 21.63 11.05 -9.92
N ALA A 363 22.91 11.43 -9.88
CA ALA A 363 23.51 12.18 -10.99
C ALA A 363 23.41 11.37 -12.30
N PRO A 364 23.19 12.03 -13.46
CA PRO A 364 23.08 11.34 -14.73
C PRO A 364 24.30 10.44 -15.01
N ASN A 365 24.05 9.16 -15.33
CA ASN A 365 25.12 8.22 -15.67
C ASN A 365 24.62 7.16 -16.67
N PRO A 366 24.68 7.44 -17.99
CA PRO A 366 24.16 6.52 -19.01
C PRO A 366 24.85 5.15 -19.04
N ALA A 367 26.13 5.07 -18.71
CA ALA A 367 26.87 3.82 -18.68
C ALA A 367 26.35 2.91 -17.55
N LEU A 368 26.20 3.48 -16.34
CA LEU A 368 25.65 2.76 -15.20
C LEU A 368 24.16 2.44 -15.41
N ALA A 369 23.40 3.30 -16.10
CA ALA A 369 22.01 3.00 -16.48
C ALA A 369 21.93 1.71 -17.30
N LYS A 370 22.80 1.56 -18.32
CA LYS A 370 22.87 0.36 -19.15
C LYS A 370 23.24 -0.88 -18.33
N GLU A 371 24.25 -0.78 -17.47
CA GLU A 371 24.64 -1.87 -16.57
C GLU A 371 23.48 -2.33 -15.66
N ARG A 372 22.74 -1.37 -15.09
CA ARG A 372 21.56 -1.66 -14.25
C ARG A 372 20.45 -2.33 -15.04
N PHE A 373 20.21 -1.87 -16.27
CA PHE A 373 19.20 -2.47 -17.14
C PHE A 373 19.55 -3.92 -17.52
N GLU A 374 20.80 -4.20 -17.89
CA GLU A 374 21.26 -5.57 -18.20
C GLU A 374 21.15 -6.50 -16.98
N LEU A 375 21.49 -5.99 -15.79
CA LEU A 375 21.29 -6.73 -14.55
C LEU A 375 19.81 -6.98 -14.25
N ALA A 376 18.94 -6.01 -14.53
CA ALA A 376 17.50 -6.12 -14.37
C ALA A 376 16.92 -7.22 -15.29
N GLU A 377 17.29 -7.23 -16.57
CA GLU A 377 16.89 -8.27 -17.54
C GLU A 377 17.33 -9.67 -17.10
N LYS A 378 18.55 -9.80 -16.56
CA LYS A 378 18.99 -11.06 -15.98
C LYS A 378 18.06 -11.50 -14.83
N ARG A 379 17.81 -10.62 -13.87
CA ARG A 379 16.91 -10.92 -12.73
C ARG A 379 15.48 -11.24 -13.20
N TRP A 380 15.01 -10.53 -14.22
CA TRP A 380 13.70 -10.74 -14.84
C TRP A 380 13.59 -12.12 -15.48
N SER A 381 14.61 -12.58 -16.21
CA SER A 381 14.63 -13.93 -16.78
C SER A 381 14.65 -15.02 -15.69
N GLU A 382 15.31 -14.75 -14.56
CA GLU A 382 15.43 -15.66 -13.43
C GLU A 382 14.30 -15.48 -12.38
N ARG A 383 13.28 -14.65 -12.65
CA ARG A 383 12.29 -14.24 -11.65
C ARG A 383 11.44 -15.38 -11.07
N LYS A 384 11.25 -16.45 -11.85
CA LYS A 384 10.52 -17.65 -11.42
C LYS A 384 11.36 -18.58 -10.54
N ILE A 385 12.67 -18.37 -10.45
CA ILE A 385 13.59 -19.19 -9.64
C ILE A 385 13.53 -18.78 -8.17
N SER A 386 13.45 -17.47 -7.90
CA SER A 386 13.39 -16.91 -6.55
C SER A 386 12.47 -15.70 -6.52
N PRO A 387 11.56 -15.58 -5.53
CA PRO A 387 10.72 -14.39 -5.32
C PRO A 387 11.49 -13.07 -5.38
N GLN A 388 12.69 -13.09 -4.83
CA GLN A 388 13.53 -11.91 -4.69
C GLN A 388 14.07 -11.38 -6.02
N ASN A 389 14.16 -12.24 -7.04
CA ASN A 389 14.59 -11.85 -8.37
C ASN A 389 13.56 -10.93 -9.05
N LEU A 390 12.25 -11.14 -8.85
CA LEU A 390 11.21 -10.25 -9.38
C LEU A 390 11.32 -8.84 -8.76
N HIS A 391 11.47 -8.78 -7.44
CA HIS A 391 11.70 -7.52 -6.73
C HIS A 391 12.96 -6.81 -7.23
N ASP A 392 14.09 -7.53 -7.29
CA ASP A 392 15.37 -6.99 -7.73
C ASP A 392 15.31 -6.49 -9.17
N ALA A 393 14.62 -7.19 -10.07
CA ALA A 393 14.41 -6.75 -11.45
C ALA A 393 13.71 -5.40 -11.49
N CYS A 394 12.59 -5.25 -10.78
CA CYS A 394 11.87 -3.97 -10.72
C CYS A 394 12.71 -2.84 -10.15
N ARG A 395 13.45 -3.10 -9.07
CA ARG A 395 14.36 -2.09 -8.50
C ARG A 395 15.41 -1.67 -9.54
N TYR A 396 16.05 -2.61 -10.23
CA TYR A 396 17.11 -2.29 -11.17
C TYR A 396 16.61 -1.61 -12.45
N PHE A 397 15.41 -1.92 -12.95
CA PHE A 397 14.79 -1.15 -14.02
C PHE A 397 14.53 0.30 -13.58
N LYS A 398 14.01 0.50 -12.36
CA LYS A 398 13.84 1.83 -11.76
C LYS A 398 15.16 2.58 -11.64
N ASP A 399 16.22 1.91 -11.21
CA ASP A 399 17.58 2.49 -11.11
C ASP A 399 18.10 2.92 -12.48
N ALA A 400 17.97 2.07 -13.51
CA ALA A 400 18.39 2.36 -14.87
C ALA A 400 17.70 3.65 -15.38
N ARG A 401 16.38 3.71 -15.26
CA ARG A 401 15.58 4.87 -15.61
C ARG A 401 15.98 6.11 -14.79
N ASN A 402 16.25 5.97 -13.49
CA ASN A 402 16.69 7.08 -12.62
C ASN A 402 17.98 7.75 -13.12
N TYR A 403 18.98 6.98 -13.56
CA TYR A 403 20.24 7.53 -14.09
C TYR A 403 20.08 8.28 -15.42
N LEU A 404 18.95 8.08 -16.10
CA LEU A 404 18.63 8.72 -17.39
C LEU A 404 17.64 9.88 -17.22
N GLU A 405 16.97 9.96 -16.06
CA GLU A 405 15.89 10.92 -15.78
C GLU A 405 16.33 12.38 -15.98
N ARG A 406 17.54 12.72 -15.58
CA ARG A 406 18.05 14.10 -15.60
C ARG A 406 18.71 14.49 -16.92
N LEU A 407 18.71 13.62 -17.92
CA LEU A 407 19.27 13.94 -19.24
C LEU A 407 18.36 14.90 -20.01
N PRO A 408 18.92 15.89 -20.72
CA PRO A 408 18.13 16.86 -21.49
C PRO A 408 17.37 16.21 -22.65
N MET A 409 17.91 15.13 -23.22
CA MET A 409 17.24 14.29 -24.20
C MET A 409 17.23 12.86 -23.69
N LYS A 410 16.03 12.28 -23.58
CA LYS A 410 15.85 10.91 -23.11
C LYS A 410 16.32 9.93 -24.19
N PRO A 411 17.29 9.04 -23.92
CA PRO A 411 17.69 8.01 -24.88
C PRO A 411 16.62 6.90 -24.97
N PRO A 412 16.60 6.07 -26.04
CA PRO A 412 15.63 4.97 -26.18
C PRO A 412 15.56 4.03 -24.96
N LEU A 413 16.70 3.79 -24.31
CA LEU A 413 16.80 2.98 -23.09
C LEU A 413 15.91 3.51 -21.94
N TYR A 414 15.61 4.81 -21.89
CA TYR A 414 14.71 5.39 -20.89
C TYR A 414 13.28 4.83 -21.06
N GLU A 415 12.77 4.83 -22.30
CA GLU A 415 11.43 4.32 -22.61
C GLU A 415 11.36 2.79 -22.45
N GLU A 416 12.43 2.07 -22.83
CA GLU A 416 12.54 0.64 -22.59
C GLU A 416 12.49 0.31 -21.09
N ALA A 417 13.22 1.08 -20.26
CA ALA A 417 13.19 0.92 -18.81
C ALA A 417 11.79 1.22 -18.24
N GLU A 418 11.12 2.29 -18.67
CA GLU A 418 9.74 2.60 -18.25
C GLU A 418 8.75 1.49 -18.65
N ALA A 419 8.86 0.92 -19.85
CA ALA A 419 8.04 -0.21 -20.27
C ALA A 419 8.26 -1.44 -19.38
N ARG A 420 9.52 -1.77 -19.08
CA ARG A 420 9.86 -2.89 -18.18
C ARG A 420 9.45 -2.67 -16.73
N ILE A 421 9.49 -1.44 -16.24
CA ILE A 421 8.95 -1.10 -14.91
C ILE A 421 7.45 -1.43 -14.87
N ARG A 422 6.67 -1.00 -15.86
CA ARG A 422 5.24 -1.31 -15.93
C ARG A 422 4.95 -2.81 -15.92
N GLU A 423 5.68 -3.57 -16.74
CA GLU A 423 5.54 -5.04 -16.80
C GLU A 423 5.84 -5.70 -15.45
N CYS A 424 6.95 -5.32 -14.84
CA CYS A 424 7.40 -5.99 -13.63
C CYS A 424 6.57 -5.59 -12.39
N GLU A 425 6.12 -4.34 -12.30
CA GLU A 425 5.23 -3.88 -11.24
C GLU A 425 3.86 -4.52 -11.35
N HIS A 426 3.35 -4.70 -12.57
CA HIS A 426 2.11 -5.43 -12.81
C HIS A 426 2.21 -6.89 -12.33
N GLU A 427 3.31 -7.58 -12.64
CA GLU A 427 3.52 -8.95 -12.16
C GLU A 427 3.68 -9.02 -10.63
N LEU A 428 4.37 -8.05 -10.01
CA LEU A 428 4.45 -7.93 -8.54
C LEU A 428 3.08 -7.75 -7.91
N GLU A 429 2.23 -6.92 -8.51
CA GLU A 429 0.90 -6.66 -7.99
C GLU A 429 -0.02 -7.88 -8.12
N GLN A 430 0.00 -8.57 -9.26
CA GLN A 430 -0.73 -9.84 -9.42
C GLN A 430 -0.27 -10.90 -8.40
N THR A 431 1.04 -10.95 -8.14
CA THR A 431 1.63 -11.84 -7.14
C THR A 431 1.11 -11.49 -5.74
N TRP A 432 1.12 -10.20 -5.38
CA TRP A 432 0.56 -9.70 -4.13
C TRP A 432 -0.89 -10.13 -3.93
N GLN A 433 -1.77 -9.85 -4.89
CA GLN A 433 -3.20 -10.17 -4.81
C GLN A 433 -3.44 -11.68 -4.64
N THR A 434 -2.72 -12.49 -5.42
CA THR A 434 -2.81 -13.96 -5.35
C THR A 434 -2.37 -14.50 -3.98
N MET A 435 -1.29 -13.97 -3.43
CA MET A 435 -0.79 -14.40 -2.13
C MET A 435 -1.68 -13.93 -0.98
N VAL A 436 -2.19 -12.69 -1.01
CA VAL A 436 -3.16 -12.19 -0.02
C VAL A 436 -4.40 -13.06 0.01
N PHE A 437 -4.98 -13.38 -1.14
CA PHE A 437 -6.13 -14.30 -1.23
C PHE A 437 -5.81 -15.67 -0.62
N SER A 438 -4.61 -16.19 -0.89
CA SER A 438 -4.16 -17.48 -0.36
C SER A 438 -4.00 -17.47 1.17
N VAL A 439 -3.49 -16.37 1.74
CA VAL A 439 -3.41 -16.14 3.19
C VAL A 439 -4.81 -16.10 3.80
N GLN A 440 -5.72 -15.30 3.23
CA GLN A 440 -7.10 -15.17 3.72
C GLN A 440 -7.84 -16.51 3.67
N LYS A 441 -7.68 -17.26 2.57
CA LYS A 441 -8.23 -18.61 2.43
C LYS A 441 -7.71 -19.54 3.52
N ALA A 442 -6.39 -19.59 3.74
CA ALA A 442 -5.80 -20.42 4.78
C ALA A 442 -6.33 -20.04 6.18
N ALA A 443 -6.39 -18.74 6.49
CA ALA A 443 -6.93 -18.25 7.76
C ALA A 443 -8.42 -18.58 7.97
N ARG A 444 -9.25 -18.49 6.91
CA ARG A 444 -10.68 -18.86 6.95
C ARG A 444 -10.90 -20.34 7.29
N PHE A 445 -9.99 -21.20 6.87
CA PHE A 445 -10.02 -22.63 7.19
C PHE A 445 -9.19 -22.99 8.44
N HIS A 446 -8.80 -21.99 9.25
CA HIS A 446 -8.00 -22.16 10.47
C HIS A 446 -6.63 -22.84 10.26
N ASP A 447 -6.09 -22.80 9.04
CA ASP A 447 -4.76 -23.32 8.70
C ASP A 447 -3.71 -22.20 8.86
N TYR A 448 -3.42 -21.86 10.11
CA TYR A 448 -2.56 -20.72 10.46
C TYR A 448 -1.08 -20.95 10.14
N GLU A 449 -0.60 -22.19 10.21
CA GLU A 449 0.77 -22.54 9.81
C GLU A 449 0.99 -22.30 8.32
N LYS A 450 0.01 -22.69 7.48
CA LYS A 450 0.06 -22.39 6.05
C LYS A 450 -0.02 -20.88 5.78
N ALA A 451 -0.90 -20.16 6.47
CA ALA A 451 -1.00 -18.71 6.34
C ALA A 451 0.32 -18.01 6.66
N LYS A 452 0.97 -18.41 7.77
CA LYS A 452 2.29 -17.93 8.18
C LYS A 452 3.37 -18.23 7.13
N GLY A 453 3.42 -19.46 6.62
CA GLY A 453 4.38 -19.85 5.58
C GLY A 453 4.24 -19.03 4.30
N ILE A 454 3.00 -18.68 3.90
CA ILE A 454 2.76 -17.80 2.74
C ILE A 454 3.25 -16.37 3.04
N LEU A 455 2.94 -15.81 4.21
CA LEU A 455 3.38 -14.46 4.61
C LEU A 455 4.92 -14.35 4.66
N GLU A 456 5.61 -15.37 5.17
CA GLU A 456 7.08 -15.43 5.15
C GLU A 456 7.65 -15.46 3.72
N GLN A 457 6.96 -16.11 2.78
CA GLN A 457 7.32 -16.03 1.36
C GLN A 457 7.04 -14.64 0.77
N MET A 458 5.93 -13.99 1.16
CA MET A 458 5.61 -12.63 0.70
C MET A 458 6.71 -11.62 1.08
N LEU A 459 7.34 -11.76 2.26
CA LEU A 459 8.48 -10.91 2.65
C LEU A 459 9.68 -11.00 1.68
N LYS A 460 9.80 -12.08 0.90
CA LYS A 460 10.86 -12.21 -0.12
C LYS A 460 10.53 -11.44 -1.40
N TYR A 461 9.24 -11.27 -1.72
CA TYR A 461 8.79 -10.40 -2.81
C TYR A 461 8.79 -8.92 -2.42
N PHE A 462 8.55 -8.63 -1.14
CA PHE A 462 8.47 -7.27 -0.59
C PHE A 462 9.47 -7.07 0.56
N PRO A 463 10.79 -7.11 0.30
CA PRO A 463 11.80 -7.01 1.34
C PRO A 463 12.04 -5.56 1.85
N ASP A 464 11.57 -4.54 1.13
CA ASP A 464 11.73 -3.14 1.53
C ASP A 464 10.70 -2.75 2.61
N GLU A 465 11.17 -2.37 3.79
CA GLU A 465 10.32 -1.97 4.93
C GLU A 465 9.47 -0.72 4.63
N ARG A 466 9.84 0.08 3.63
CA ARG A 466 9.11 1.28 3.22
C ARG A 466 7.95 0.97 2.28
N ASP A 467 7.91 -0.23 1.70
CA ASP A 467 6.76 -0.68 0.93
C ASP A 467 5.59 -0.95 1.90
N PRO A 468 4.42 -0.30 1.73
CA PRO A 468 3.26 -0.53 2.61
C PRO A 468 2.85 -2.00 2.72
N ARG A 469 3.11 -2.78 1.66
CA ARG A 469 2.86 -4.23 1.64
C ARG A 469 3.73 -4.97 2.65
N HIS A 470 4.97 -4.53 2.87
CA HIS A 470 5.85 -5.09 3.91
C HIS A 470 5.24 -4.91 5.30
N GLY A 471 4.78 -3.69 5.60
CA GLY A 471 4.12 -3.37 6.86
C GLY A 471 2.88 -4.24 7.10
N TYR A 472 2.01 -4.38 6.10
CA TYR A 472 0.86 -5.28 6.16
C TYR A 472 1.25 -6.73 6.47
N ILE A 473 2.28 -7.27 5.81
CA ILE A 473 2.72 -8.66 6.03
C ILE A 473 3.19 -8.85 7.47
N LYS A 474 3.98 -7.90 8.00
CA LYS A 474 4.48 -7.95 9.38
C LYS A 474 3.35 -7.90 10.40
N GLU A 475 2.42 -6.96 10.24
CA GLU A 475 1.27 -6.83 11.14
C GLU A 475 0.42 -8.11 11.16
N TYR A 476 0.21 -8.73 10.00
CA TYR A 476 -0.57 -9.96 9.92
C TYR A 476 0.18 -11.16 10.51
N LEU A 477 1.50 -11.25 10.33
CA LEU A 477 2.33 -12.27 10.97
C LEU A 477 2.26 -12.18 12.50
N ASP A 478 2.28 -10.98 13.05
CA ASP A 478 2.20 -10.77 14.50
C ASP A 478 0.81 -11.17 15.06
N LYS A 479 -0.27 -11.03 14.29
CA LYS A 479 -1.62 -11.49 14.67
C LYS A 479 -1.79 -13.01 14.65
N LEU A 480 -0.89 -13.73 13.97
CA LEU A 480 -0.93 -15.20 13.85
C LEU A 480 -0.03 -15.91 14.87
N GLN A 481 0.71 -15.16 15.70
CA GLN A 481 1.48 -15.68 16.85
C GLN A 481 0.59 -15.79 18.09
#